data_AF-A0A1G9TL43-F1
#
_entry.id   AF-A0A1G9TL43-F1
#
_cell.length_a   1.000
_cell.length_b   1.000
_cell.length_c   1.000
_cell.angle_alpha   90.00
_cell.angle_beta   90.00
_cell.angle_gamma   90.00
#
_symmetry.space_group_name_H-M   'P 1'
#
loop_
_entity.id
_entity.type
_entity.pdbx_description
1 polymer ?
#
loop_
_entity_poly.entity_id
_entity_poly.type
_entity_poly.pdbx_seq_one_letter_code
_entity_poly.pdbx_strand_id
1 'polypeptide(L)'
;MGWESDLRPEFARRLRALKDAAQVSVRELEIASSRTPRRRAGQAPLRLRRSTIDGMISKTRPVCPRQEHFEVFVDTCLRMAEQSGRSLPDELGDRRTWDAAYRDLLVGMAGARSTSRLAAEAAERLRAVEAPPSTASETAPSPSPSPSTATSTTASAVRVARPGRRRQAALVKGAGALALTGVAVAVWALSPVSRSEGGGAKSTIAPADVGGDGVLRLGALVPKSGNLQFFHRPMAAGIRLAVADVNAAGGVFGRKVTATELDAGDTVDRGTRALTQLISQRNDVIIGPVTSSMSLTMIDQVKRAGVVQISPTATSDQLTDADDDGLFFRMAAPDAIQGDVLGELVQAGGGRRVGILAVDDPYGRGLSGHVRRSLERRGVDQVQVETYDTADMSYTAEVGKIGAADPDAIVVAGFTETAAIARELERHGLGGRKWYFTDGYLSSGDHGSGLPLGTLTGVRATQAGAEVEAAFQDRLRAVDSKATDFTYAPEAYDATIVAALAAVAAGRDEPEALARTMAEVTRDGQRCTGFPACARLLASGGDIDYDGVSGPIDFTDKGDPGKAPITVFQYAADHTATAFSHELGEFPA
;
A
#
# COMPACT_ATOMS: atom_id res chain seq x y z
N MET A 1 -8.39 41.26 -9.97
CA MET A 1 -8.34 41.47 -8.51
C MET A 1 -9.57 40.84 -7.91
N GLY A 2 -9.44 39.69 -7.24
CA GLY A 2 -10.44 39.19 -6.30
C GLY A 2 -9.87 39.37 -4.89
N TRP A 3 -10.69 39.76 -3.92
CA TRP A 3 -10.25 39.82 -2.52
C TRP A 3 -10.31 38.42 -1.93
N GLU A 4 -9.17 37.93 -1.42
CA GLU A 4 -9.15 36.68 -0.66
C GLU A 4 -9.90 36.91 0.65
N SER A 5 -11.09 36.34 0.75
CA SER A 5 -12.04 36.66 1.83
C SER A 5 -11.61 36.01 3.13
N ASP A 6 -11.38 36.85 4.16
CA ASP A 6 -11.21 36.41 5.53
C ASP A 6 -12.35 35.47 5.96
N LEU A 7 -12.01 34.20 6.25
CA LEU A 7 -12.97 33.15 6.60
C LEU A 7 -13.46 33.23 8.06
N ARG A 8 -12.84 34.06 8.91
CA ARG A 8 -13.23 34.17 10.34
C ARG A 8 -14.69 34.56 10.57
N PRO A 9 -15.34 35.48 9.82
CA PRO A 9 -16.76 35.83 9.99
C PRO A 9 -17.71 34.69 9.64
N GLU A 10 -17.33 33.86 8.66
CA GLU A 10 -18.05 32.66 8.25
C GLU A 10 -17.91 31.54 9.28
N PHE A 11 -16.69 31.22 9.70
CA PHE A 11 -16.47 30.21 10.74
C PHE A 11 -17.16 30.59 12.05
N ALA A 12 -17.09 31.87 12.45
CA ALA A 12 -17.85 32.39 13.60
C ALA A 12 -19.38 32.35 13.37
N ARG A 13 -19.88 32.45 12.13
CA ARG A 13 -21.30 32.25 11.78
C ARG A 13 -21.70 30.79 11.95
N ARG A 14 -20.86 29.85 11.54
CA ARG A 14 -21.07 28.41 11.77
C ARG A 14 -21.10 28.10 13.28
N LEU A 15 -20.11 28.56 14.05
CA LEU A 15 -20.07 28.36 15.51
C LEU A 15 -21.29 28.95 16.24
N ARG A 16 -21.82 30.10 15.79
CA ARG A 16 -23.11 30.62 16.28
C ARG A 16 -24.25 29.65 15.97
N ALA A 17 -24.38 29.21 14.72
CA ALA A 17 -25.44 28.29 14.29
C ALA A 17 -25.43 26.97 15.09
N LEU A 18 -24.26 26.38 15.36
CA LEU A 18 -24.15 25.21 16.24
C LEU A 18 -24.70 25.48 17.64
N LYS A 19 -24.24 26.58 18.24
CA LYS A 19 -24.61 26.97 19.61
C LYS A 19 -26.09 27.33 19.71
N ASP A 20 -26.69 27.84 18.65
CA ASP A 20 -28.10 28.20 18.58
C ASP A 20 -28.98 26.97 18.29
N ALA A 21 -28.55 26.04 17.43
CA ALA A 21 -29.23 24.77 17.16
C ALA A 21 -29.22 23.83 18.39
N ALA A 22 -28.09 23.74 19.09
CA ALA A 22 -28.01 23.05 20.39
C ALA A 22 -28.75 23.80 21.52
N GLN A 23 -29.20 25.03 21.27
CA GLN A 23 -29.83 25.98 22.20
C GLN A 23 -29.05 26.14 23.53
N VAL A 24 -27.74 26.35 23.46
CA VAL A 24 -26.86 26.54 24.62
C VAL A 24 -26.53 28.03 24.80
N SER A 25 -26.64 28.57 26.01
CA SER A 25 -26.15 29.94 26.30
C SER A 25 -24.64 29.98 26.51
N VAL A 26 -24.03 31.16 26.34
CA VAL A 26 -22.59 31.38 26.63
C VAL A 26 -22.24 31.02 28.07
N ARG A 27 -23.17 31.26 29.02
CA ARG A 27 -23.00 30.91 30.44
C ARG A 27 -22.98 29.41 30.67
N GLU A 28 -23.84 28.66 29.98
CA GLU A 28 -23.86 27.20 30.06
C GLU A 28 -22.64 26.57 29.41
N LEU A 29 -22.18 27.08 28.25
CA LEU A 29 -20.91 26.69 27.64
C LEU A 29 -19.71 26.89 28.56
N GLU A 30 -19.62 28.05 29.22
CA GLU A 30 -18.56 28.37 30.20
C GLU A 30 -18.57 27.41 31.40
N ILE A 31 -19.74 26.88 31.81
CA ILE A 31 -19.84 25.89 32.88
C ILE A 31 -19.54 24.48 32.35
N ALA A 32 -20.21 24.06 31.28
CA ALA A 32 -20.18 22.70 30.75
C ALA A 32 -18.84 22.33 30.11
N SER A 33 -18.11 23.28 29.52
CA SER A 33 -16.77 23.06 28.96
C SER A 33 -15.78 22.48 29.99
N SER A 34 -15.87 22.90 31.26
CA SER A 34 -15.03 22.35 32.35
C SER A 34 -15.27 20.86 32.63
N ARG A 35 -16.32 20.26 32.06
CA ARG A 35 -16.71 18.85 32.21
C ARG A 35 -16.72 18.09 30.87
N THR A 36 -16.34 18.73 29.77
CA THR A 36 -16.23 18.07 28.46
C THR A 36 -14.89 17.33 28.40
N PRO A 37 -14.88 16.01 28.12
CA PRO A 37 -13.64 15.24 28.01
C PRO A 37 -12.68 15.84 26.99
N ARG A 38 -11.38 15.79 27.28
CA ARG A 38 -10.33 16.19 26.33
C ARG A 38 -10.08 15.07 25.33
N ARG A 39 -9.85 15.43 24.06
CA ARG A 39 -9.63 14.48 22.96
C ARG A 39 -8.36 13.64 23.07
N ARG A 40 -7.34 14.13 23.79
CA ARG A 40 -6.09 13.42 24.05
C ARG A 40 -6.07 12.96 25.51
N ALA A 41 -5.76 11.68 25.73
CA ALA A 41 -5.65 11.11 27.08
C ALA A 41 -4.64 11.90 27.94
N GLY A 42 -4.91 11.98 29.25
CA GLY A 42 -4.08 12.70 30.22
C GLY A 42 -4.15 14.24 30.17
N GLN A 43 -4.85 14.86 29.22
CA GLN A 43 -5.02 16.32 29.23
C GLN A 43 -5.98 16.79 30.32
N ALA A 44 -5.60 17.87 31.02
CA ALA A 44 -6.43 18.50 32.04
C ALA A 44 -7.73 19.13 31.45
N PRO A 45 -8.86 19.11 32.18
CA PRO A 45 -10.12 19.73 31.72
C PRO A 45 -9.99 21.23 31.47
N LEU A 46 -10.52 21.71 30.34
CA LEU A 46 -10.36 23.10 29.88
C LEU A 46 -11.68 23.87 29.96
N ARG A 47 -11.78 24.78 30.95
CA ARG A 47 -12.93 25.68 31.10
C ARG A 47 -12.81 26.88 30.15
N LEU A 48 -13.71 27.01 29.18
CA LEU A 48 -13.75 28.17 28.29
C LEU A 48 -14.16 29.42 29.07
N ARG A 49 -13.35 30.48 29.02
CA ARG A 49 -13.73 31.80 29.57
C ARG A 49 -14.76 32.45 28.65
N ARG A 50 -15.70 33.21 29.22
CA ARG A 50 -16.68 33.99 28.45
C ARG A 50 -16.05 34.84 27.33
N SER A 51 -14.95 35.54 27.61
CA SER A 51 -14.25 36.35 26.60
C SER A 51 -13.66 35.53 25.44
N THR A 52 -13.25 34.29 25.68
CA THR A 52 -12.84 33.36 24.62
C THR A 52 -14.03 32.99 23.74
N ILE A 53 -15.17 32.64 24.36
CA ILE A 53 -16.41 32.30 23.65
C ILE A 53 -16.90 33.50 22.82
N ASP A 54 -17.09 34.65 23.46
CA ASP A 54 -17.59 35.88 22.83
C ASP A 54 -16.67 36.35 21.68
N GLY A 55 -15.35 36.09 21.76
CA GLY A 55 -14.39 36.31 20.67
C GLY A 55 -14.52 35.33 19.49
N MET A 56 -14.71 34.04 19.77
CA MET A 56 -14.93 33.01 18.76
C MET A 56 -16.26 33.19 18.01
N ILE A 57 -17.31 33.64 18.69
CA ILE A 57 -18.66 33.83 18.12
C ILE A 57 -18.99 35.29 17.78
N SER A 58 -18.00 36.19 17.75
CA SER A 58 -18.20 37.62 17.48
C SER A 58 -18.75 37.88 16.08
N LYS A 59 -19.75 38.76 15.97
CA LYS A 59 -20.34 39.21 14.69
C LYS A 59 -19.53 40.32 14.01
N THR A 60 -18.62 40.98 14.71
CA THR A 60 -17.95 42.21 14.26
C THR A 60 -16.43 42.12 14.22
N ARG A 61 -15.82 41.35 15.13
CA ARG A 61 -14.38 41.07 15.20
C ARG A 61 -14.16 39.61 15.64
N PRO A 62 -14.47 38.63 14.77
CA PRO A 62 -14.24 37.21 15.05
C PRO A 62 -12.74 36.92 15.20
N VAL A 63 -12.39 36.23 16.27
CA VAL A 63 -11.02 35.78 16.53
C VAL A 63 -10.90 34.32 16.11
N CYS A 64 -9.80 33.95 15.43
CA CYS A 64 -9.50 32.54 15.19
C CYS A 64 -9.38 31.82 16.54
N PRO A 65 -10.13 30.73 16.78
CA PRO A 65 -9.91 29.91 17.97
C PRO A 65 -8.48 29.38 18.01
N ARG A 66 -8.01 29.04 19.21
CA ARG A 66 -7.00 27.98 19.34
C ARG A 66 -7.73 26.64 19.20
N GLN A 67 -7.04 25.63 18.67
CA GLN A 67 -7.61 24.29 18.47
C GLN A 67 -8.24 23.75 19.76
N GLU A 68 -7.52 23.82 20.88
CA GLU A 68 -7.98 23.41 22.21
C GLU A 68 -9.30 24.05 22.66
N HIS A 69 -9.58 25.29 22.24
CA HIS A 69 -10.80 26.04 22.56
C HIS A 69 -11.94 25.72 21.58
N PHE A 70 -11.61 25.57 20.29
CA PHE A 70 -12.56 25.14 19.26
C PHE A 70 -13.10 23.73 19.54
N GLU A 71 -12.21 22.77 19.80
CA GLU A 71 -12.56 21.38 20.12
C GLU A 71 -13.57 21.33 21.27
N VAL A 72 -13.25 21.97 22.40
CA VAL A 72 -14.12 21.98 23.59
C VAL A 72 -15.42 22.73 23.32
N PHE A 73 -15.43 23.80 22.52
CA PHE A 73 -16.67 24.50 22.18
C PHE A 73 -17.63 23.57 21.42
N VAL A 74 -17.13 22.92 20.35
CA VAL A 74 -17.96 22.04 19.51
C VAL A 74 -18.35 20.77 20.26
N ASP A 75 -17.39 20.09 20.90
CA ASP A 75 -17.65 18.85 21.66
C ASP A 75 -18.60 19.10 22.84
N THR A 76 -18.61 20.30 23.44
CA THR A 76 -19.61 20.68 24.46
C THR A 76 -20.99 20.90 23.85
N CYS A 77 -21.09 21.60 22.71
CA CYS A 77 -22.38 21.83 22.05
C CYS A 77 -23.02 20.54 21.53
N LEU A 78 -22.25 19.64 20.90
CA LEU A 78 -22.75 18.34 20.44
C LEU A 78 -23.24 17.49 21.62
N ARG A 79 -22.41 17.31 22.65
CA ARG A 79 -22.77 16.56 23.86
C ARG A 79 -24.00 17.13 24.55
N MET A 80 -24.18 18.46 24.58
CA MET A 80 -25.36 19.09 25.18
C MET A 80 -26.61 18.94 24.31
N ALA A 81 -26.50 18.89 22.98
CA ALA A 81 -27.62 18.57 22.10
C ALA A 81 -28.06 17.11 22.30
N GLU A 82 -27.12 16.18 22.26
CA GLU A 82 -27.32 14.74 22.52
C GLU A 82 -27.97 14.49 23.90
N GLN A 83 -27.40 15.05 24.97
CA GLN A 83 -27.95 14.95 26.34
C GLN A 83 -29.33 15.62 26.51
N SER A 84 -29.75 16.47 25.57
CA SER A 84 -31.07 17.09 25.52
C SER A 84 -32.04 16.41 24.54
N GLY A 85 -31.64 15.31 23.89
CA GLY A 85 -32.43 14.63 22.85
C GLY A 85 -32.65 15.46 21.58
N ARG A 86 -31.78 16.45 21.31
CA ARG A 86 -31.92 17.39 20.19
C ARG A 86 -31.19 16.90 18.95
N SER A 87 -31.93 16.65 17.88
CA SER A 87 -31.34 16.48 16.55
C SER A 87 -30.71 17.79 16.08
N LEU A 88 -29.53 17.70 15.47
CA LEU A 88 -28.84 18.81 14.80
C LEU A 88 -28.86 18.55 13.29
N PRO A 89 -28.90 19.57 12.43
CA PRO A 89 -28.69 19.40 10.99
C PRO A 89 -27.33 18.72 10.73
N ASP A 90 -27.25 17.83 9.74
CA ASP A 90 -26.08 16.96 9.53
C ASP A 90 -24.74 17.73 9.44
N GLU A 91 -24.74 18.87 8.72
CA GLU A 91 -23.60 19.81 8.59
C GLU A 91 -23.10 20.41 9.92
N LEU A 92 -23.94 20.40 10.97
CA LEU A 92 -23.64 20.88 12.32
C LEU A 92 -23.49 19.73 13.31
N GLY A 93 -24.10 18.57 13.05
CA GLY A 93 -24.06 17.37 13.87
C GLY A 93 -22.80 16.53 13.68
N ASP A 94 -22.33 16.33 12.45
CA ASP A 94 -21.09 15.56 12.21
C ASP A 94 -19.86 16.35 12.67
N ARG A 95 -19.16 15.77 13.64
CA ARG A 95 -17.95 16.34 14.21
C ARG A 95 -16.77 16.36 13.24
N ARG A 96 -16.75 15.50 12.21
CA ARG A 96 -15.69 15.49 11.18
C ARG A 96 -15.75 16.74 10.30
N THR A 97 -16.95 17.15 9.90
CA THR A 97 -17.17 18.37 9.10
C THR A 97 -16.72 19.64 9.83
N TRP A 98 -16.70 19.62 11.18
CA TRP A 98 -16.10 20.67 12.00
C TRP A 98 -14.57 20.65 12.00
N ASP A 99 -13.94 19.47 12.11
CA ASP A 99 -12.47 19.37 12.06
C ASP A 99 -11.93 19.74 10.68
N ALA A 100 -12.67 19.45 9.60
CA ALA A 100 -12.42 19.98 8.26
C ALA A 100 -12.57 21.52 8.21
N ALA A 101 -13.73 22.07 8.57
CA ALA A 101 -13.97 23.52 8.51
C ALA A 101 -12.98 24.36 9.34
N TYR A 102 -12.40 23.80 10.40
CA TYR A 102 -11.35 24.45 11.19
C TYR A 102 -9.97 24.37 10.50
N ARG A 103 -9.67 23.29 9.76
CA ARG A 103 -8.52 23.22 8.85
C ARG A 103 -8.63 24.28 7.76
N ASP A 104 -9.79 24.41 7.12
CA ASP A 104 -10.03 25.36 6.03
C ASP A 104 -9.85 26.81 6.49
N LEU A 105 -10.32 27.13 7.71
CA LEU A 105 -10.07 28.42 8.35
C LEU A 105 -8.56 28.71 8.49
N LEU A 106 -7.78 27.73 8.96
CA LEU A 106 -6.34 27.87 9.16
C LEU A 106 -5.59 28.02 7.83
N VAL A 107 -5.96 27.23 6.81
CA VAL A 107 -5.40 27.30 5.46
C VAL A 107 -5.70 28.65 4.81
N GLY A 108 -6.96 29.11 4.85
CA GLY A 108 -7.32 30.44 4.32
C GLY A 108 -6.64 31.59 5.06
N MET A 109 -6.41 31.45 6.37
CA MET A 109 -5.64 32.42 7.16
C MET A 109 -4.12 32.35 6.92
N ALA A 110 -3.60 31.26 6.36
CA ALA A 110 -2.21 31.18 5.88
C ALA A 110 -2.07 31.82 4.48
N GLY A 111 -3.01 31.52 3.56
CA GLY A 111 -3.09 32.14 2.23
C GLY A 111 -3.11 33.67 2.31
N ALA A 112 -4.04 34.23 3.09
CA ALA A 112 -4.20 35.67 3.28
C ALA A 112 -3.03 36.38 4.01
N ARG A 113 -1.96 35.66 4.37
CA ARG A 113 -0.68 36.22 4.88
C ARG A 113 0.46 36.13 3.87
N SER A 114 0.28 35.39 2.79
CA SER A 114 1.28 35.22 1.73
C SER A 114 1.14 36.30 0.66
N THR A 115 2.18 37.12 0.50
CA THR A 115 2.35 37.95 -0.71
C THR A 115 2.92 37.17 -1.90
N SER A 116 3.20 35.87 -1.74
CA SER A 116 3.70 35.00 -2.81
C SER A 116 2.57 34.57 -3.74
N ARG A 117 2.64 35.08 -4.98
CA ARG A 117 1.76 34.72 -6.09
C ARG A 117 1.66 33.19 -6.31
N LEU A 118 2.76 32.46 -6.12
CA LEU A 118 2.80 31.00 -6.28
C LEU A 118 1.93 30.26 -5.24
N ALA A 119 1.80 30.79 -4.02
CA ALA A 119 0.93 30.20 -3.00
C ALA A 119 -0.55 30.42 -3.33
N ALA A 120 -0.90 31.58 -3.90
CA ALA A 120 -2.25 31.86 -4.38
C ALA A 120 -2.59 30.96 -5.60
N GLU A 121 -1.70 30.84 -6.58
CA GLU A 121 -1.88 29.97 -7.75
C GLU A 121 -1.96 28.47 -7.36
N ALA A 122 -1.30 28.05 -6.28
CA ALA A 122 -1.45 26.70 -5.72
C ALA A 122 -2.80 26.50 -5.01
N ALA A 123 -3.25 27.45 -4.20
CA ALA A 123 -4.55 27.39 -3.52
C ALA A 123 -5.74 27.46 -4.51
N GLU A 124 -5.58 28.21 -5.60
CA GLU A 124 -6.57 28.30 -6.69
C GLU A 124 -6.68 26.97 -7.46
N ARG A 125 -5.55 26.28 -7.69
CA ARG A 125 -5.54 24.91 -8.25
C ARG A 125 -6.23 23.89 -7.36
N LEU A 126 -6.03 23.94 -6.04
CA LEU A 126 -6.72 23.04 -5.10
C LEU A 126 -8.24 23.25 -5.13
N ARG A 127 -8.72 24.50 -5.09
CA ARG A 127 -10.15 24.82 -5.19
C ARG A 127 -10.78 24.39 -6.53
N ALA A 128 -9.99 24.31 -7.61
CA ALA A 128 -10.46 23.82 -8.91
C ALA A 128 -10.69 22.30 -8.96
N VAL A 129 -10.12 21.52 -8.02
CA VAL A 129 -10.32 20.07 -7.90
C VAL A 129 -11.62 19.73 -7.13
N GLU A 130 -12.11 20.64 -6.28
CA GLU A 130 -13.29 20.41 -5.43
C GLU A 130 -14.62 20.87 -6.05
N ALA A 131 -14.59 21.48 -7.24
CA ALA A 131 -15.80 21.95 -7.93
C ALA A 131 -16.52 20.79 -8.67
N PRO A 132 -17.79 20.45 -8.33
CA PRO A 132 -18.54 19.45 -9.07
C PRO A 132 -18.84 19.93 -10.50
N PRO A 133 -18.88 19.03 -11.50
CA PRO A 133 -18.99 19.41 -12.91
C PRO A 133 -20.32 20.11 -13.21
N SER A 134 -20.24 21.35 -13.70
CA SER A 134 -21.41 22.09 -14.18
C SER A 134 -21.98 21.45 -15.44
N THR A 135 -23.28 21.14 -15.44
CA THR A 135 -23.97 20.48 -16.54
C THR A 135 -24.04 21.37 -17.79
N ALA A 136 -23.39 20.93 -18.87
CA ALA A 136 -23.53 21.49 -20.21
C ALA A 136 -24.19 20.44 -21.13
N SER A 137 -25.36 20.78 -21.65
CA SER A 137 -26.30 19.85 -22.31
C SER A 137 -25.71 19.03 -23.46
N GLU A 138 -26.07 17.75 -23.52
CA GLU A 138 -26.10 17.00 -24.78
C GLU A 138 -27.05 17.69 -25.79
N THR A 139 -26.79 17.49 -27.08
CA THR A 139 -27.82 17.57 -28.14
C THR A 139 -27.64 16.38 -29.08
N ALA A 140 -28.73 15.65 -29.35
CA ALA A 140 -28.68 14.31 -29.93
C ALA A 140 -28.68 14.29 -31.48
N PRO A 141 -28.10 13.25 -32.13
CA PRO A 141 -28.06 13.11 -33.58
C PRO A 141 -29.23 12.30 -34.18
N SER A 142 -29.72 12.70 -35.35
CA SER A 142 -30.54 11.89 -36.30
C SER A 142 -30.88 12.70 -37.56
N PRO A 143 -31.19 12.08 -38.73
CA PRO A 143 -30.80 10.76 -39.22
C PRO A 143 -30.17 10.80 -40.65
N SER A 144 -29.97 9.64 -41.28
CA SER A 144 -29.38 9.45 -42.63
C SER A 144 -30.16 10.10 -43.79
N PRO A 145 -29.53 10.30 -44.97
CA PRO A 145 -29.62 9.25 -46.00
C PRO A 145 -28.37 9.07 -46.92
N SER A 146 -28.37 7.96 -47.66
CA SER A 146 -27.56 7.69 -48.88
C SER A 146 -28.48 7.79 -50.13
N PRO A 147 -28.06 7.59 -51.41
CA PRO A 147 -26.72 7.27 -51.96
C PRO A 147 -26.32 8.01 -53.27
N SER A 148 -25.07 7.81 -53.71
CA SER A 148 -24.59 7.86 -55.12
C SER A 148 -23.18 7.24 -55.16
N THR A 149 -22.82 6.28 -56.03
CA THR A 149 -22.52 6.37 -57.48
C THR A 149 -21.45 7.44 -57.82
N ALA A 150 -20.38 7.18 -58.59
CA ALA A 150 -20.07 6.04 -59.47
C ALA A 150 -18.55 5.89 -59.76
N THR A 151 -18.19 4.89 -60.57
CA THR A 151 -17.04 4.85 -61.52
C THR A 151 -15.59 4.92 -60.99
N SER A 152 -14.56 4.39 -61.68
CA SER A 152 -14.42 3.22 -62.60
C SER A 152 -12.96 3.08 -63.06
N THR A 153 -12.46 1.85 -63.23
CA THR A 153 -11.26 1.50 -64.05
C THR A 153 -9.91 2.14 -63.61
N THR A 154 -8.72 1.70 -64.04
CA THR A 154 -8.37 0.61 -64.99
C THR A 154 -7.18 -0.21 -64.51
N ALA A 155 -7.16 -1.46 -64.93
CA ALA A 155 -6.08 -2.44 -64.77
C ALA A 155 -4.71 -2.03 -65.38
N SER A 156 -3.66 -2.70 -64.91
CA SER A 156 -2.63 -3.31 -65.78
C SER A 156 -2.00 -4.51 -65.09
N ALA A 157 -1.67 -5.57 -65.85
CA ALA A 157 -1.15 -6.82 -65.30
C ALA A 157 -0.30 -7.61 -66.31
N VAL A 158 0.89 -8.05 -65.89
CA VAL A 158 1.72 -9.14 -66.45
C VAL A 158 2.50 -9.71 -65.24
N ARG A 159 2.35 -10.92 -64.69
CA ARG A 159 2.25 -12.33 -65.15
C ARG A 159 3.55 -12.99 -65.66
N VAL A 160 3.95 -14.10 -64.98
CA VAL A 160 4.60 -15.32 -65.53
C VAL A 160 6.13 -15.18 -65.84
N ALA A 161 7.07 -16.08 -65.49
CA ALA A 161 7.00 -17.41 -64.84
C ALA A 161 8.28 -17.87 -64.06
N ARG A 162 8.16 -19.01 -63.35
CA ARG A 162 9.20 -20.02 -62.96
C ARG A 162 9.72 -20.80 -64.22
N PRO A 163 10.74 -21.71 -64.24
CA PRO A 163 11.14 -22.68 -63.17
C PRO A 163 12.61 -23.23 -63.13
N GLY A 164 12.88 -24.22 -62.24
CA GLY A 164 14.07 -25.12 -62.24
C GLY A 164 14.85 -25.10 -60.90
N ARG A 165 15.10 -26.15 -60.07
CA ARG A 165 15.50 -27.59 -60.21
C ARG A 165 16.93 -27.79 -60.77
N ARG A 166 17.82 -28.67 -60.24
CA ARG A 166 17.59 -30.03 -59.66
C ARG A 166 18.86 -30.65 -58.97
N ARG A 167 18.69 -31.46 -57.89
CA ARG A 167 19.44 -32.73 -57.52
C ARG A 167 20.95 -32.67 -57.10
N GLN A 168 21.61 -33.71 -56.50
CA GLN A 168 21.27 -35.14 -56.25
C GLN A 168 22.05 -35.85 -55.09
N ALA A 169 21.48 -36.95 -54.52
CA ALA A 169 22.12 -38.20 -53.99
C ALA A 169 23.04 -38.16 -52.74
N ALA A 170 23.16 -39.19 -51.87
CA ALA A 170 22.48 -40.50 -51.65
C ALA A 170 22.65 -40.90 -50.14
N LEU A 171 22.61 -42.12 -49.56
CA LEU A 171 22.66 -43.57 -49.94
C LEU A 171 21.56 -44.39 -49.19
N VAL A 172 21.80 -45.65 -48.76
CA VAL A 172 20.77 -46.70 -48.48
C VAL A 172 21.13 -47.67 -47.32
N LYS A 173 20.14 -48.03 -46.48
CA LYS A 173 19.92 -49.28 -45.67
C LYS A 173 18.55 -49.18 -44.96
N GLY A 174 17.80 -50.22 -44.57
CA GLY A 174 17.88 -51.68 -44.85
C GLY A 174 18.24 -52.55 -43.62
N ALA A 175 17.53 -53.64 -43.24
CA ALA A 175 16.24 -54.19 -43.71
C ALA A 175 15.66 -55.29 -42.74
N GLY A 176 14.35 -55.58 -42.81
CA GLY A 176 13.63 -56.67 -42.06
C GLY A 176 12.42 -56.14 -41.24
N ALA A 177 11.32 -56.88 -40.99
CA ALA A 177 10.88 -58.22 -41.42
C ALA A 177 9.32 -58.34 -41.46
N LEU A 178 8.77 -59.49 -41.89
CA LEU A 178 7.32 -59.71 -42.16
C LEU A 178 6.50 -60.17 -40.94
N ALA A 179 5.20 -59.85 -40.96
CA ALA A 179 4.11 -60.70 -40.45
C ALA A 179 2.81 -60.47 -41.28
N LEU A 180 1.96 -61.50 -41.45
CA LEU A 180 0.77 -61.49 -42.32
C LEU A 180 -0.41 -62.27 -41.71
N THR A 181 -1.60 -61.65 -41.64
CA THR A 181 -2.99 -62.20 -41.73
C THR A 181 -3.94 -61.00 -41.55
N GLY A 182 -5.04 -60.79 -42.31
CA GLY A 182 -6.26 -61.62 -42.40
C GLY A 182 -7.24 -61.16 -41.28
N VAL A 183 -8.50 -60.75 -41.49
CA VAL A 183 -9.61 -61.22 -42.37
C VAL A 183 -10.59 -60.05 -42.70
N ALA A 184 -11.63 -60.23 -43.53
CA ALA A 184 -12.66 -59.24 -43.92
C ALA A 184 -14.09 -59.88 -43.99
N VAL A 185 -15.24 -59.23 -44.24
CA VAL A 185 -15.60 -57.91 -44.83
C VAL A 185 -17.05 -57.46 -44.44
N ALA A 186 -17.55 -56.34 -44.99
CA ALA A 186 -18.93 -55.77 -44.95
C ALA A 186 -19.30 -54.90 -43.71
N VAL A 187 -19.94 -53.70 -43.77
CA VAL A 187 -20.78 -52.90 -44.73
C VAL A 187 -22.30 -52.95 -44.43
N TRP A 188 -23.00 -51.82 -44.69
CA TRP A 188 -24.39 -51.43 -44.38
C TRP A 188 -24.60 -50.88 -42.94
N ALA A 189 -25.42 -49.84 -42.68
CA ALA A 189 -26.36 -49.07 -43.52
C ALA A 189 -26.30 -47.52 -43.24
N LEU A 190 -27.23 -46.74 -43.80
CA LEU A 190 -27.21 -45.26 -43.87
C LEU A 190 -28.37 -44.56 -43.12
N SER A 191 -28.08 -43.38 -42.55
CA SER A 191 -29.01 -42.25 -42.30
C SER A 191 -30.10 -42.42 -41.22
N PRO A 192 -30.75 -41.32 -40.72
CA PRO A 192 -30.66 -39.91 -41.13
C PRO A 192 -30.26 -38.90 -40.01
N VAL A 193 -30.33 -37.60 -40.36
CA VAL A 193 -30.08 -36.42 -39.51
C VAL A 193 -31.14 -36.23 -38.42
N SER A 194 -30.69 -35.77 -37.25
CA SER A 194 -31.50 -34.98 -36.31
C SER A 194 -30.83 -33.62 -36.08
N ARG A 195 -31.61 -32.54 -36.15
CA ARG A 195 -31.18 -31.16 -35.88
C ARG A 195 -31.85 -30.71 -34.58
N SER A 196 -31.07 -30.19 -33.63
CA SER A 196 -31.57 -29.65 -32.35
C SER A 196 -30.91 -28.30 -32.07
N GLU A 197 -31.56 -27.49 -31.23
CA GLU A 197 -31.29 -26.06 -31.07
C GLU A 197 -30.56 -25.72 -29.76
N GLY A 198 -30.01 -24.50 -29.72
CA GLY A 198 -29.87 -23.65 -28.52
C GLY A 198 -29.51 -24.29 -27.19
N GLY A 199 -28.21 -24.44 -26.90
CA GLY A 199 -27.71 -24.71 -25.55
C GLY A 199 -26.40 -23.97 -25.29
N GLY A 200 -26.43 -22.93 -24.44
CA GLY A 200 -25.23 -22.16 -24.08
C GLY A 200 -24.30 -22.97 -23.17
N ALA A 201 -23.26 -23.57 -23.75
CA ALA A 201 -22.27 -24.35 -23.01
C ALA A 201 -21.46 -23.45 -22.06
N LYS A 202 -21.83 -23.44 -20.77
CA LYS A 202 -20.92 -23.04 -19.70
C LYS A 202 -19.75 -24.04 -19.71
N SER A 203 -18.53 -23.55 -19.93
CA SER A 203 -17.33 -24.39 -19.85
C SER A 203 -17.02 -24.73 -18.38
N THR A 204 -17.69 -25.76 -17.86
CA THR A 204 -17.31 -26.38 -16.59
C THR A 204 -16.13 -27.31 -16.87
N ILE A 205 -14.93 -26.84 -16.58
CA ILE A 205 -13.71 -27.66 -16.58
C ILE A 205 -13.94 -28.81 -15.60
N ALA A 206 -13.82 -30.05 -16.09
CA ALA A 206 -13.80 -31.22 -15.21
C ALA A 206 -12.47 -31.21 -14.41
N PRO A 207 -12.46 -31.60 -13.13
CA PRO A 207 -11.23 -31.64 -12.35
C PRO A 207 -10.17 -32.50 -13.05
N ALA A 208 -8.98 -31.93 -13.21
CA ALA A 208 -7.79 -32.71 -13.54
C ALA A 208 -7.39 -33.59 -12.35
N ASP A 209 -6.41 -34.47 -12.56
CA ASP A 209 -5.71 -35.16 -11.47
C ASP A 209 -4.76 -34.15 -10.81
N VAL A 210 -5.32 -33.35 -9.90
CA VAL A 210 -4.66 -32.23 -9.20
C VAL A 210 -3.80 -32.77 -8.07
N GLY A 211 -2.54 -32.36 -8.01
CA GLY A 211 -1.65 -32.73 -6.90
C GLY A 211 -2.04 -32.08 -5.57
N GLY A 212 -1.62 -32.68 -4.46
CA GLY A 212 -2.00 -32.27 -3.10
C GLY A 212 -3.40 -32.72 -2.71
N ASP A 213 -4.22 -31.82 -2.15
CA ASP A 213 -5.62 -32.12 -1.81
C ASP A 213 -6.66 -31.25 -2.52
N GLY A 214 -6.18 -30.29 -3.33
CA GLY A 214 -6.96 -29.44 -4.21
C GLY A 214 -7.72 -28.32 -3.48
N VAL A 215 -7.25 -27.87 -2.32
CA VAL A 215 -7.75 -26.67 -1.62
C VAL A 215 -6.55 -25.83 -1.17
N LEU A 216 -6.15 -24.82 -1.95
CA LEU A 216 -5.16 -23.85 -1.52
C LEU A 216 -5.61 -23.12 -0.24
N ARG A 217 -4.86 -23.30 0.84
CA ARG A 217 -5.08 -22.72 2.17
C ARG A 217 -3.95 -21.75 2.53
N LEU A 218 -4.34 -20.57 2.98
CA LEU A 218 -3.44 -19.47 3.30
C LEU A 218 -3.46 -19.19 4.81
N GLY A 219 -2.31 -19.20 5.45
CA GLY A 219 -2.17 -18.71 6.82
C GLY A 219 -1.78 -17.23 6.79
N ALA A 220 -2.57 -16.34 7.39
CA ALA A 220 -2.20 -14.92 7.52
C ALA A 220 -1.62 -14.66 8.92
N LEU A 221 -0.33 -14.37 9.00
CA LEU A 221 0.43 -14.20 10.24
C LEU A 221 0.67 -12.70 10.50
N VAL A 222 -0.29 -12.05 11.15
CA VAL A 222 -0.39 -10.58 11.23
C VAL A 222 -0.40 -10.07 12.69
N PRO A 223 0.09 -8.85 12.98
CA PRO A 223 0.11 -8.29 14.34
C PRO A 223 -1.26 -7.70 14.70
N LYS A 224 -2.15 -8.47 15.33
CA LYS A 224 -3.46 -7.94 15.77
C LYS A 224 -3.39 -7.20 17.11
N SER A 225 -2.23 -7.26 17.77
CA SER A 225 -1.94 -6.61 19.05
C SER A 225 -0.47 -6.20 19.13
N GLY A 226 -0.12 -5.42 20.15
CA GLY A 226 1.26 -4.96 20.37
C GLY A 226 1.63 -3.71 19.56
N ASN A 227 2.89 -3.29 19.64
CA ASN A 227 3.36 -2.04 19.04
C ASN A 227 3.28 -2.02 17.50
N LEU A 228 3.30 -3.19 16.85
CA LEU A 228 3.23 -3.36 15.39
C LEU A 228 1.79 -3.44 14.85
N GLN A 229 0.75 -3.24 15.68
CA GLN A 229 -0.64 -3.51 15.30
C GLN A 229 -1.21 -2.66 14.15
N PHE A 230 -0.49 -1.62 13.73
CA PHE A 230 -0.85 -0.76 12.59
C PHE A 230 -0.86 -1.56 11.28
N PHE A 231 0.15 -2.41 11.03
CA PHE A 231 0.26 -3.22 9.81
C PHE A 231 -0.93 -4.17 9.56
N HIS A 232 -1.60 -4.66 10.61
CA HIS A 232 -2.63 -5.71 10.46
C HIS A 232 -3.82 -5.25 9.60
N ARG A 233 -4.31 -4.02 9.75
CA ARG A 233 -5.48 -3.54 8.98
C ARG A 233 -5.22 -3.50 7.47
N PRO A 234 -4.20 -2.78 6.95
CA PRO A 234 -3.97 -2.71 5.52
C PRO A 234 -3.62 -4.08 4.92
N MET A 235 -2.75 -4.86 5.58
CA MET A 235 -2.38 -6.19 5.10
C MET A 235 -3.58 -7.16 5.06
N ALA A 236 -4.39 -7.20 6.13
CA ALA A 236 -5.58 -8.06 6.15
C ALA A 236 -6.65 -7.60 5.15
N ALA A 237 -6.77 -6.30 4.86
CA ALA A 237 -7.61 -5.82 3.76
C ALA A 237 -7.09 -6.33 2.40
N GLY A 238 -5.78 -6.25 2.15
CA GLY A 238 -5.14 -6.79 0.93
C GLY A 238 -5.40 -8.28 0.73
N ILE A 239 -5.08 -9.10 1.75
CA ILE A 239 -5.28 -10.56 1.72
C ILE A 239 -6.76 -10.92 1.52
N ARG A 240 -7.69 -10.26 2.26
CA ARG A 240 -9.13 -10.54 2.14
C ARG A 240 -9.69 -10.13 0.79
N LEU A 241 -9.20 -9.04 0.19
CA LEU A 241 -9.56 -8.61 -1.16
C LEU A 241 -9.08 -9.61 -2.21
N ALA A 242 -7.80 -10.04 -2.14
CA ALA A 242 -7.24 -11.02 -3.05
C ALA A 242 -8.00 -12.36 -2.98
N VAL A 243 -8.27 -12.86 -1.77
CA VAL A 243 -9.10 -14.07 -1.56
C VAL A 243 -10.53 -13.88 -2.09
N ALA A 244 -11.11 -12.68 -2.00
CA ALA A 244 -12.43 -12.41 -2.57
C ALA A 244 -12.41 -12.45 -4.11
N ASP A 245 -11.42 -11.80 -4.74
CA ASP A 245 -11.29 -11.74 -6.21
C ASP A 245 -10.95 -13.11 -6.82
N VAL A 246 -10.04 -13.89 -6.21
CA VAL A 246 -9.75 -15.28 -6.59
C VAL A 246 -11.01 -16.14 -6.50
N ASN A 247 -11.76 -16.03 -5.40
CA ASN A 247 -13.00 -16.79 -5.22
C ASN A 247 -14.15 -16.34 -6.14
N ALA A 248 -14.19 -15.06 -6.52
CA ALA A 248 -15.14 -14.54 -7.50
C ALA A 248 -14.85 -15.05 -8.92
N ALA A 249 -13.58 -15.31 -9.25
CA ALA A 249 -13.17 -15.94 -10.51
C ALA A 249 -13.49 -17.45 -10.62
N GLY A 250 -13.98 -18.07 -9.54
CA GLY A 250 -14.21 -19.51 -9.43
C GLY A 250 -13.25 -20.26 -8.51
N GLY A 251 -12.25 -19.55 -7.95
CA GLY A 251 -11.25 -20.12 -7.06
C GLY A 251 -10.15 -20.90 -7.78
N VAL A 252 -9.33 -21.63 -7.02
CA VAL A 252 -8.24 -22.47 -7.52
C VAL A 252 -8.78 -23.90 -7.68
N PHE A 253 -8.52 -24.53 -8.83
CA PHE A 253 -9.09 -25.84 -9.22
C PHE A 253 -10.64 -25.94 -9.11
N GLY A 254 -11.35 -24.81 -9.25
CA GLY A 254 -12.80 -24.74 -9.08
C GLY A 254 -13.28 -24.81 -7.62
N ARG A 255 -12.37 -24.68 -6.66
CA ARG A 255 -12.64 -24.69 -5.22
C ARG A 255 -12.19 -23.39 -4.56
N LYS A 256 -12.84 -23.05 -3.45
CA LYS A 256 -12.57 -21.77 -2.77
C LYS A 256 -11.25 -21.79 -2.01
N VAL A 257 -10.43 -20.77 -2.23
CA VAL A 257 -9.25 -20.46 -1.41
C VAL A 257 -9.73 -19.92 -0.05
N THR A 258 -9.07 -20.34 1.02
CA THR A 258 -9.38 -19.92 2.39
C THR A 258 -8.18 -19.28 3.07
N ALA A 259 -8.36 -18.15 3.75
CA ALA A 259 -7.34 -17.55 4.61
C ALA A 259 -7.68 -17.67 6.10
N THR A 260 -6.75 -18.21 6.90
CA THR A 260 -6.86 -18.31 8.36
C THR A 260 -5.90 -17.32 9.02
N GLU A 261 -6.44 -16.34 9.71
CA GLU A 261 -5.69 -15.18 10.19
C GLU A 261 -5.38 -15.28 11.69
N LEU A 262 -4.11 -15.41 12.07
CA LEU A 262 -3.66 -15.51 13.47
C LEU A 262 -2.80 -14.31 13.89
N ASP A 263 -2.74 -14.09 15.21
CA ASP A 263 -2.09 -12.92 15.81
C ASP A 263 -0.64 -13.21 16.21
N ALA A 264 0.31 -12.69 15.43
CA ALA A 264 1.73 -12.73 15.74
C ALA A 264 2.11 -11.80 16.91
N GLY A 265 1.33 -10.75 17.15
CA GLY A 265 1.70 -9.62 17.99
C GLY A 265 3.04 -8.98 17.57
N ASP A 266 3.83 -8.58 18.57
CA ASP A 266 5.11 -7.87 18.46
C ASP A 266 6.31 -8.66 19.03
N THR A 267 6.13 -9.94 19.37
CA THR A 267 7.17 -10.79 19.97
C THR A 267 7.38 -12.06 19.16
N VAL A 268 8.65 -12.38 18.85
CA VAL A 268 9.07 -13.57 18.09
C VAL A 268 8.40 -14.84 18.64
N ASP A 269 8.49 -15.03 19.95
CA ASP A 269 7.88 -16.10 20.74
C ASP A 269 6.39 -16.35 20.42
N ARG A 270 5.61 -15.27 20.23
CA ARG A 270 4.18 -15.31 19.92
C ARG A 270 3.95 -15.62 18.43
N GLY A 271 4.73 -14.99 17.55
CA GLY A 271 4.76 -15.30 16.12
C GLY A 271 5.06 -16.78 15.85
N THR A 272 6.10 -17.35 16.48
CA THR A 272 6.48 -18.77 16.39
C THR A 272 5.33 -19.70 16.82
N ARG A 273 4.61 -19.38 17.91
CA ARG A 273 3.43 -20.15 18.33
C ARG A 273 2.27 -20.04 17.34
N ALA A 274 1.99 -18.86 16.80
CA ALA A 274 0.97 -18.66 15.78
C ALA A 274 1.31 -19.37 14.45
N LEU A 275 2.57 -19.30 13.99
CA LEU A 275 3.08 -20.06 12.84
C LEU A 275 2.94 -21.58 13.06
N THR A 276 3.31 -22.08 14.24
CA THR A 276 3.12 -23.49 14.62
C THR A 276 1.65 -23.91 14.47
N GLN A 277 0.71 -23.04 14.89
CA GLN A 277 -0.71 -23.30 14.72
C GLN A 277 -1.13 -23.29 13.23
N LEU A 278 -0.67 -22.32 12.42
CA LEU A 278 -0.97 -22.29 10.98
C LEU A 278 -0.45 -23.54 10.25
N ILE A 279 0.76 -24.01 10.58
CA ILE A 279 1.33 -25.25 10.05
C ILE A 279 0.47 -26.46 10.48
N SER A 280 0.05 -26.53 11.75
CA SER A 280 -0.82 -27.62 12.24
C SER A 280 -2.20 -27.67 11.56
N GLN A 281 -2.66 -26.53 11.03
CA GLN A 281 -3.90 -26.39 10.26
C GLN A 281 -3.74 -26.76 8.78
N ARG A 282 -2.53 -27.14 8.33
CA ARG A 282 -2.17 -27.41 6.93
C ARG A 282 -2.50 -26.23 6.02
N ASN A 283 -1.96 -25.06 6.33
CA ASN A 283 -1.91 -23.98 5.34
C ASN A 283 -0.68 -24.20 4.45
N ASP A 284 -0.85 -24.07 3.14
CA ASP A 284 0.18 -24.37 2.14
C ASP A 284 1.15 -23.19 1.97
N VAL A 285 0.62 -21.97 2.11
CA VAL A 285 1.37 -20.71 2.09
C VAL A 285 1.03 -19.89 3.34
N ILE A 286 2.06 -19.30 3.95
CA ILE A 286 1.96 -18.33 5.04
C ILE A 286 2.23 -16.93 4.49
N ILE A 287 1.29 -16.01 4.62
CA ILE A 287 1.45 -14.59 4.30
C ILE A 287 1.78 -13.83 5.59
N GLY A 288 2.96 -13.22 5.65
CA GLY A 288 3.60 -12.71 6.87
C GLY A 288 4.81 -13.58 7.27
N PRO A 289 5.51 -13.28 8.39
CA PRO A 289 5.25 -12.20 9.35
C PRO A 289 5.67 -10.83 8.81
N VAL A 290 5.52 -9.78 9.64
CA VAL A 290 5.64 -8.37 9.20
C VAL A 290 7.00 -7.71 9.45
N THR A 291 7.98 -8.43 10.01
CA THR A 291 9.33 -7.89 10.23
C THR A 291 10.40 -8.86 9.78
N SER A 292 11.52 -8.33 9.29
CA SER A 292 12.75 -9.08 8.99
C SER A 292 13.16 -9.98 10.15
N SER A 293 13.10 -9.46 11.37
CA SER A 293 13.45 -10.10 12.63
C SER A 293 12.60 -11.34 12.93
N MET A 294 11.28 -11.26 12.70
CA MET A 294 10.39 -12.42 12.78
C MET A 294 10.62 -13.40 11.62
N SER A 295 10.73 -12.90 10.38
CA SER A 295 10.93 -13.73 9.18
C SER A 295 12.18 -14.60 9.29
N LEU A 296 13.34 -14.01 9.59
CA LEU A 296 14.63 -14.71 9.78
C LEU A 296 14.54 -15.80 10.86
N THR A 297 13.85 -15.53 11.97
CA THR A 297 13.68 -16.51 13.05
C THR A 297 12.70 -17.64 12.69
N MET A 298 11.83 -17.42 11.70
CA MET A 298 10.79 -18.38 11.29
C MET A 298 11.17 -19.25 10.09
N ILE A 299 12.10 -18.82 9.22
CA ILE A 299 12.60 -19.61 8.08
C ILE A 299 12.94 -21.04 8.50
N ASP A 300 13.73 -21.20 9.56
CA ASP A 300 14.17 -22.49 10.08
C ASP A 300 12.99 -23.42 10.51
N GLN A 301 11.86 -22.84 10.93
CA GLN A 301 10.61 -23.58 11.19
C GLN A 301 9.82 -23.88 9.90
N VAL A 302 9.76 -22.92 8.96
CA VAL A 302 9.08 -23.03 7.66
C VAL A 302 9.68 -24.17 6.83
N LYS A 303 11.02 -24.23 6.74
CA LYS A 303 11.79 -25.33 6.12
C LYS A 303 11.39 -26.70 6.64
N ARG A 304 11.48 -26.88 7.96
CA ARG A 304 11.15 -28.15 8.64
C ARG A 304 9.68 -28.56 8.49
N ALA A 305 8.79 -27.62 8.17
CA ALA A 305 7.38 -27.88 7.90
C ALA A 305 7.09 -28.14 6.41
N GLY A 306 7.97 -27.73 5.50
CA GLY A 306 7.74 -27.82 4.05
C GLY A 306 6.58 -26.95 3.58
N VAL A 307 6.42 -25.74 4.14
CA VAL A 307 5.41 -24.74 3.73
C VAL A 307 6.10 -23.53 3.12
N VAL A 308 5.42 -22.73 2.30
CA VAL A 308 5.97 -21.45 1.80
C VAL A 308 5.67 -20.32 2.77
N GLN A 309 6.58 -19.34 2.91
CA GLN A 309 6.38 -18.10 3.64
C GLN A 309 6.62 -16.89 2.71
N ILE A 310 5.61 -16.05 2.48
CA ILE A 310 5.73 -14.80 1.74
C ILE A 310 5.56 -13.62 2.72
N SER A 311 6.59 -12.81 2.93
CA SER A 311 6.47 -11.58 3.75
C SER A 311 6.16 -10.36 2.87
N PRO A 312 5.02 -9.67 3.06
CA PRO A 312 4.73 -8.47 2.28
C PRO A 312 5.58 -7.23 2.65
N THR A 313 6.35 -7.27 3.75
CA THR A 313 6.90 -6.06 4.39
C THR A 313 8.36 -6.16 4.86
N ALA A 314 9.01 -7.34 4.79
CA ALA A 314 10.34 -7.54 5.38
C ALA A 314 11.49 -7.16 4.43
N THR A 315 12.23 -6.10 4.76
CA THR A 315 13.22 -5.46 3.86
C THR A 315 14.67 -5.94 4.04
N SER A 316 15.05 -6.62 5.13
CA SER A 316 16.47 -6.89 5.42
C SER A 316 17.14 -7.78 4.36
N ASP A 317 18.27 -7.34 3.81
CA ASP A 317 19.14 -8.10 2.89
C ASP A 317 19.59 -9.46 3.47
N GLN A 318 19.53 -9.68 4.79
CA GLN A 318 19.78 -10.98 5.41
C GLN A 318 18.78 -12.07 4.96
N LEU A 319 17.64 -11.68 4.40
CA LEU A 319 16.65 -12.60 3.83
C LEU A 319 17.06 -13.11 2.43
N THR A 320 17.76 -12.29 1.64
CA THR A 320 18.24 -12.63 0.28
C THR A 320 19.17 -13.85 0.28
N ASP A 321 20.04 -13.94 1.29
CA ASP A 321 21.04 -15.00 1.43
C ASP A 321 20.72 -15.95 2.61
N ALA A 322 19.46 -15.98 3.05
CA ALA A 322 19.01 -16.93 4.05
C ALA A 322 18.96 -18.36 3.47
N ASP A 323 19.51 -19.32 4.18
CA ASP A 323 19.35 -20.75 3.84
C ASP A 323 17.90 -21.18 4.12
N ASP A 324 17.04 -21.15 3.12
CA ASP A 324 15.56 -21.22 3.23
C ASP A 324 14.91 -22.41 2.48
N ASP A 325 15.69 -23.23 1.79
CA ASP A 325 15.26 -24.27 0.83
C ASP A 325 14.39 -23.75 -0.34
N GLY A 326 14.44 -22.44 -0.66
CA GLY A 326 13.61 -21.78 -1.67
C GLY A 326 12.14 -21.62 -1.26
N LEU A 327 11.86 -21.61 0.05
CA LEU A 327 10.51 -21.53 0.62
C LEU A 327 10.15 -20.14 1.16
N PHE A 328 11.09 -19.18 1.18
CA PHE A 328 10.85 -17.79 1.55
C PHE A 328 10.75 -16.87 0.32
N PHE A 329 9.78 -15.97 0.34
CA PHE A 329 9.59 -14.91 -0.65
C PHE A 329 9.25 -13.60 0.05
N ARG A 330 9.45 -12.46 -0.61
CA ARG A 330 8.97 -11.17 -0.11
C ARG A 330 8.54 -10.20 -1.21
N MET A 331 7.61 -9.34 -0.87
CA MET A 331 7.10 -8.31 -1.79
C MET A 331 7.77 -6.94 -1.62
N ALA A 332 8.31 -6.68 -0.43
CA ALA A 332 9.00 -5.42 -0.12
C ALA A 332 10.42 -5.41 -0.71
N ALA A 333 10.87 -4.23 -1.13
CA ALA A 333 12.22 -4.02 -1.63
C ALA A 333 13.30 -4.38 -0.58
N PRO A 334 14.46 -4.92 -0.99
CA PRO A 334 15.62 -5.05 -0.11
C PRO A 334 16.14 -3.70 0.43
N ASP A 335 16.66 -3.70 1.67
CA ASP A 335 17.30 -2.56 2.35
C ASP A 335 18.41 -1.94 1.49
N ALA A 336 19.08 -2.71 0.63
CA ALA A 336 20.01 -2.21 -0.38
C ALA A 336 19.43 -1.11 -1.27
N ILE A 337 18.20 -1.27 -1.74
CA ILE A 337 17.56 -0.34 -2.67
C ILE A 337 17.12 0.91 -1.91
N GLN A 338 16.33 0.73 -0.85
CA GLN A 338 15.82 1.82 -0.01
C GLN A 338 16.97 2.65 0.59
N GLY A 339 18.04 1.99 1.04
CA GLY A 339 19.22 2.62 1.62
C GLY A 339 20.08 3.39 0.62
N ASP A 340 20.14 2.97 -0.66
CA ASP A 340 20.84 3.77 -1.67
C ASP A 340 20.09 5.06 -1.99
N VAL A 341 18.77 4.96 -2.24
CA VAL A 341 17.86 6.10 -2.47
C VAL A 341 17.86 7.05 -1.28
N LEU A 342 17.78 6.54 -0.04
CA LEU A 342 17.79 7.37 1.16
C LEU A 342 19.15 8.08 1.35
N GLY A 343 20.27 7.39 1.13
CA GLY A 343 21.59 8.04 1.18
C GLY A 343 21.79 9.10 0.09
N GLU A 344 21.20 8.92 -1.10
CA GLU A 344 21.12 9.97 -2.13
C GLU A 344 20.27 11.15 -1.67
N LEU A 345 19.09 10.90 -1.12
CA LEU A 345 18.15 11.92 -0.64
C LEU A 345 18.75 12.79 0.49
N VAL A 346 19.61 12.19 1.33
CA VAL A 346 20.42 12.88 2.34
C VAL A 346 21.52 13.73 1.68
N GLN A 347 22.29 13.18 0.74
CA GLN A 347 23.39 13.89 0.09
C GLN A 347 22.91 15.04 -0.81
N ALA A 348 21.87 14.81 -1.62
CA ALA A 348 21.24 15.80 -2.48
C ALA A 348 20.48 16.87 -1.69
N GLY A 349 19.96 16.53 -0.51
CA GLY A 349 19.50 17.51 0.48
C GLY A 349 20.63 18.35 1.09
N GLY A 350 21.90 18.04 0.78
CA GLY A 350 23.09 18.73 1.25
C GLY A 350 23.53 18.30 2.66
N GLY A 351 23.37 17.02 3.01
CA GLY A 351 24.00 16.41 4.16
C GLY A 351 25.50 16.20 3.93
N ARG A 352 26.32 16.53 4.93
CA ARG A 352 27.79 16.40 4.93
C ARG A 352 28.35 15.82 6.23
N ARG A 353 27.61 15.92 7.34
CA ARG A 353 27.85 15.21 8.59
C ARG A 353 26.52 14.59 9.02
N VAL A 354 26.44 13.27 8.99
CA VAL A 354 25.18 12.54 9.10
C VAL A 354 25.15 11.74 10.38
N GLY A 355 24.11 11.94 11.19
CA GLY A 355 23.75 11.03 12.27
C GLY A 355 22.74 10.01 11.76
N ILE A 356 22.90 8.74 12.11
CA ILE A 356 21.91 7.69 11.85
C ILE A 356 21.54 7.04 13.19
N LEU A 357 20.26 7.11 13.55
CA LEU A 357 19.67 6.36 14.66
C LEU A 357 18.87 5.21 14.07
N ALA A 358 19.09 3.99 14.55
CA ALA A 358 18.38 2.81 14.04
C ALA A 358 17.98 1.83 15.15
N VAL A 359 16.85 1.15 14.97
CA VAL A 359 16.47 0.05 15.86
C VAL A 359 17.52 -1.07 15.81
N ASP A 360 17.88 -1.67 16.95
CA ASP A 360 18.93 -2.69 17.02
C ASP A 360 18.46 -4.10 16.56
N ASP A 361 17.88 -4.15 15.35
CA ASP A 361 17.37 -5.38 14.72
C ASP A 361 17.93 -5.55 13.27
N PRO A 362 17.71 -6.70 12.60
CA PRO A 362 18.14 -6.92 11.22
C PRO A 362 17.67 -5.88 10.17
N TYR A 363 16.55 -5.20 10.35
CA TYR A 363 16.11 -4.10 9.48
C TYR A 363 16.87 -2.82 9.81
N GLY A 364 16.86 -2.38 11.07
CA GLY A 364 17.54 -1.14 11.46
C GLY A 364 19.04 -1.17 11.20
N ARG A 365 19.72 -2.29 11.51
CA ARG A 365 21.15 -2.51 11.19
C ARG A 365 21.43 -2.75 9.71
N GLY A 366 20.47 -3.33 8.98
CA GLY A 366 20.55 -3.48 7.53
C GLY A 366 20.53 -2.11 6.86
N LEU A 367 19.36 -1.47 6.87
CA LEU A 367 19.09 -0.18 6.25
C LEU A 367 20.12 0.91 6.63
N SER A 368 20.45 1.08 7.92
CA SER A 368 21.48 2.05 8.34
C SER A 368 22.86 1.76 7.75
N GLY A 369 23.21 0.47 7.57
CA GLY A 369 24.43 0.04 6.89
C GLY A 369 24.42 0.37 5.39
N HIS A 370 23.28 0.22 4.70
CA HIS A 370 23.15 0.60 3.28
C HIS A 370 23.14 2.12 3.09
N VAL A 371 22.45 2.88 3.94
CA VAL A 371 22.49 4.35 3.96
C VAL A 371 23.91 4.87 4.17
N ARG A 372 24.66 4.32 5.15
CA ARG A 372 26.07 4.69 5.35
C ARG A 372 26.91 4.41 4.11
N ARG A 373 26.81 3.21 3.52
CA ARG A 373 27.54 2.85 2.28
C ARG A 373 27.17 3.74 1.10
N SER A 374 25.91 4.17 0.99
CA SER A 374 25.44 5.11 -0.03
C SER A 374 26.06 6.51 0.15
N LEU A 375 26.13 6.99 1.39
CA LEU A 375 26.75 8.27 1.75
C LEU A 375 28.26 8.27 1.52
N GLU A 376 28.96 7.21 1.95
CA GLU A 376 30.39 6.99 1.69
C GLU A 376 30.68 7.04 0.18
N ARG A 377 29.93 6.28 -0.64
CA ARG A 377 30.03 6.32 -2.12
C ARG A 377 29.79 7.72 -2.71
N ARG A 378 28.94 8.53 -2.08
CA ARG A 378 28.55 9.88 -2.55
C ARG A 378 29.39 11.01 -1.92
N GLY A 379 30.52 10.68 -1.28
CA GLY A 379 31.49 11.63 -0.74
C GLY A 379 31.04 12.30 0.56
N VAL A 380 30.47 11.52 1.47
CA VAL A 380 30.03 11.92 2.81
C VAL A 380 30.59 10.94 3.84
N ASP A 381 31.87 11.12 4.21
CA ASP A 381 32.62 10.20 5.08
C ASP A 381 32.34 10.39 6.58
N GLN A 382 31.64 11.47 6.95
CA GLN A 382 31.33 11.82 8.34
C GLN A 382 29.96 11.25 8.73
N VAL A 383 29.88 9.93 8.95
CA VAL A 383 28.64 9.24 9.33
C VAL A 383 28.76 8.58 10.70
N GLN A 384 28.05 9.11 11.70
CA GLN A 384 27.88 8.46 13.01
C GLN A 384 26.64 7.57 12.97
N VAL A 385 26.75 6.33 13.43
CA VAL A 385 25.62 5.38 13.53
C VAL A 385 25.49 4.94 14.98
N GLU A 386 24.29 5.06 15.54
CA GLU A 386 23.92 4.56 16.87
C GLU A 386 22.68 3.68 16.76
N THR A 387 22.63 2.58 17.53
CA THR A 387 21.44 1.75 17.65
C THR A 387 20.78 1.88 19.03
N TYR A 388 19.48 1.58 19.10
CA TYR A 388 18.66 1.65 20.30
C TYR A 388 17.76 0.41 20.45
N ASP A 389 17.32 0.07 21.66
CA ASP A 389 16.31 -0.96 21.89
C ASP A 389 14.92 -0.33 21.95
N THR A 390 13.92 -0.95 21.31
CA THR A 390 12.50 -0.58 21.43
C THR A 390 11.95 -0.63 22.87
N ALA A 391 12.62 -1.36 23.77
CA ALA A 391 12.29 -1.46 25.18
C ALA A 391 12.88 -0.33 26.04
N ASP A 392 13.73 0.54 25.50
CA ASP A 392 14.37 1.62 26.26
C ASP A 392 13.36 2.67 26.76
N MET A 393 13.53 3.10 28.02
CA MET A 393 12.68 4.15 28.61
C MET A 393 12.93 5.55 28.01
N SER A 394 14.07 5.75 27.35
CA SER A 394 14.51 7.05 26.82
C SER A 394 15.72 6.90 25.89
N TYR A 395 15.69 7.56 24.73
CA TYR A 395 16.76 7.55 23.71
C TYR A 395 17.81 8.66 23.90
N THR A 396 17.92 9.20 25.13
CA THR A 396 18.72 10.37 25.49
C THR A 396 20.23 10.14 25.30
N ALA A 397 20.73 8.93 25.54
CA ALA A 397 22.15 8.63 25.39
C ALA A 397 22.56 8.58 23.92
N GLU A 398 21.73 7.97 23.08
CA GLU A 398 21.95 7.72 21.65
C GLU A 398 21.86 9.04 20.89
N VAL A 399 20.81 9.81 21.16
CA VAL A 399 20.67 11.20 20.68
C VAL A 399 21.80 12.10 21.23
N GLY A 400 22.30 11.85 22.43
CA GLY A 400 23.47 12.52 23.00
C GLY A 400 24.76 12.27 22.21
N LYS A 401 25.06 11.01 21.88
CA LYS A 401 26.22 10.63 21.04
C LYS A 401 26.11 11.21 19.63
N ILE A 402 24.91 11.12 19.01
CA ILE A 402 24.64 11.70 17.70
C ILE A 402 24.83 13.22 17.73
N GLY A 403 24.34 13.92 18.76
CA GLY A 403 24.55 15.35 18.92
C GLY A 403 26.03 15.74 19.09
N ALA A 404 26.84 14.89 19.71
CA ALA A 404 28.28 15.11 19.86
C ALA A 404 29.07 15.06 18.54
N ALA A 405 28.50 14.49 17.47
CA ALA A 405 29.08 14.51 16.13
C ALA A 405 28.78 15.80 15.32
N ASP A 406 27.96 16.72 15.88
CA ASP A 406 27.41 17.91 15.20
C ASP A 406 26.89 17.64 13.76
N PRO A 407 25.91 16.72 13.59
CA PRO A 407 25.35 16.41 12.29
C PRO A 407 24.56 17.58 11.71
N ASP A 408 24.61 17.74 10.38
CA ASP A 408 23.75 18.65 9.63
C ASP A 408 22.50 17.94 9.05
N ALA A 409 22.56 16.62 8.90
CA ALA A 409 21.43 15.74 8.58
C ALA A 409 21.33 14.57 9.58
N ILE A 410 20.11 14.12 9.89
CA ILE A 410 19.85 13.01 10.81
C ILE A 410 18.84 12.06 10.16
N VAL A 411 19.20 10.78 10.07
CA VAL A 411 18.32 9.68 9.65
C VAL A 411 17.81 8.97 10.90
N VAL A 412 16.53 8.64 10.96
CA VAL A 412 15.96 7.72 11.97
C VAL A 412 15.29 6.56 11.25
N ALA A 413 15.85 5.36 11.39
CA ALA A 413 15.36 4.12 10.81
C ALA A 413 14.67 3.27 11.91
N GLY A 414 13.35 3.38 11.98
CA GLY A 414 12.57 2.86 13.10
C GLY A 414 11.10 2.64 12.78
N PHE A 415 10.30 2.55 13.83
CA PHE A 415 8.84 2.40 13.83
C PHE A 415 8.17 3.52 14.67
N THR A 416 7.33 3.19 15.64
CA THR A 416 6.58 4.15 16.49
C THR A 416 7.45 4.94 17.47
N GLU A 417 8.66 4.47 17.76
CA GLU A 417 9.60 5.12 18.68
C GLU A 417 10.22 6.41 18.11
N THR A 418 10.18 6.57 16.79
CA THR A 418 10.73 7.69 16.03
C THR A 418 10.07 9.00 16.44
N ALA A 419 8.80 8.97 16.86
CA ALA A 419 8.11 10.11 17.49
C ALA A 419 8.74 10.50 18.84
N ALA A 420 9.27 9.55 19.61
CA ALA A 420 9.99 9.81 20.86
C ALA A 420 11.41 10.30 20.60
N ILE A 421 12.12 9.70 19.65
CA ILE A 421 13.44 10.14 19.20
C ILE A 421 13.38 11.59 18.68
N ALA A 422 12.43 11.93 17.81
CA ALA A 422 12.26 13.30 17.31
C ALA A 422 12.00 14.33 18.43
N ARG A 423 11.25 13.96 19.48
CA ARG A 423 11.08 14.81 20.69
C ARG A 423 12.36 14.95 21.50
N GLU A 424 13.27 13.99 21.43
CA GLU A 424 14.59 14.06 22.07
C GLU A 424 15.58 14.89 21.23
N LEU A 425 15.53 14.79 19.89
CA LEU A 425 16.27 15.67 18.98
C LEU A 425 15.95 17.15 19.23
N GLU A 426 14.67 17.52 19.41
CA GLU A 426 14.27 18.88 19.82
C GLU A 426 14.92 19.29 21.16
N ARG A 427 14.85 18.42 22.19
CA ARG A 427 15.40 18.69 23.54
C ARG A 427 16.92 18.88 23.52
N HIS A 428 17.63 18.15 22.67
CA HIS A 428 19.08 18.24 22.48
C HIS A 428 19.51 19.40 21.56
N GLY A 429 18.57 20.21 21.05
CA GLY A 429 18.87 21.33 20.14
C GLY A 429 19.22 20.90 18.71
N LEU A 430 18.89 19.67 18.34
CA LEU A 430 19.02 19.11 16.98
C LEU A 430 17.77 19.36 16.12
N GLY A 431 16.77 20.05 16.67
CA GLY A 431 15.67 20.66 15.92
C GLY A 431 16.18 21.62 14.84
N GLY A 432 15.60 21.56 13.65
CA GLY A 432 16.05 22.33 12.49
C GLY A 432 17.32 21.80 11.80
N ARG A 433 17.85 20.64 12.20
CA ARG A 433 18.67 19.80 11.30
C ARG A 433 17.78 19.13 10.25
N LYS A 434 18.36 18.66 9.15
CA LYS A 434 17.58 17.97 8.09
C LYS A 434 17.28 16.55 8.55
N TRP A 435 16.05 16.28 8.96
CA TRP A 435 15.65 14.94 9.37
C TRP A 435 15.12 14.11 8.19
N TYR A 436 15.33 12.80 8.28
CA TYR A 436 14.86 11.81 7.32
C TYR A 436 14.37 10.57 8.07
N PHE A 437 13.21 10.03 7.67
CA PHE A 437 12.61 8.83 8.28
C PHE A 437 12.43 7.69 7.25
N THR A 438 11.89 6.55 7.68
CA THR A 438 11.76 5.33 6.87
C THR A 438 10.32 4.80 6.86
N ASP A 439 10.09 3.73 6.08
CA ASP A 439 8.81 3.04 5.92
C ASP A 439 8.18 2.62 7.24
N GLY A 440 8.98 2.15 8.21
CA GLY A 440 8.47 1.70 9.50
C GLY A 440 7.79 2.81 10.32
N TYR A 441 8.26 4.06 10.24
CA TYR A 441 7.59 5.20 10.88
C TYR A 441 6.42 5.72 10.05
N LEU A 442 6.53 5.76 8.71
CA LEU A 442 5.41 6.10 7.82
C LEU A 442 4.21 5.18 8.06
N SER A 443 4.45 3.87 8.06
CA SER A 443 3.44 2.81 8.30
C SER A 443 2.74 2.94 9.65
N SER A 444 3.39 3.56 10.64
CA SER A 444 2.87 3.63 12.01
C SER A 444 1.61 4.51 12.17
N GLY A 445 1.37 5.43 11.23
CA GLY A 445 0.33 6.45 11.34
C GLY A 445 0.57 7.52 12.43
N ASP A 446 1.66 7.42 13.20
CA ASP A 446 2.16 8.51 14.03
C ASP A 446 2.98 9.44 13.12
N HIS A 447 2.57 10.69 13.03
CA HIS A 447 3.29 11.72 12.28
C HIS A 447 3.51 12.93 13.20
N GLY A 448 4.64 12.93 13.90
CA GLY A 448 5.02 13.99 14.82
C GLY A 448 4.18 14.07 16.09
N SER A 449 3.68 12.95 16.63
CA SER A 449 2.93 12.98 17.89
C SER A 449 3.75 13.62 19.01
N GLY A 450 3.18 14.64 19.66
CA GLY A 450 3.85 15.39 20.72
C GLY A 450 4.95 16.36 20.24
N LEU A 451 5.18 16.52 18.93
CA LEU A 451 5.92 17.64 18.38
C LEU A 451 5.00 18.87 18.17
N PRO A 452 5.55 20.09 18.14
CA PRO A 452 4.85 21.26 17.62
C PRO A 452 4.48 21.08 16.13
N LEU A 453 3.30 21.58 15.72
CA LEU A 453 2.98 21.67 14.29
C LEU A 453 4.00 22.56 13.59
N GLY A 454 4.39 22.17 12.38
CA GLY A 454 5.47 22.78 11.62
C GLY A 454 6.85 22.13 11.81
N THR A 455 7.12 21.41 12.90
CA THR A 455 8.45 20.80 13.14
C THR A 455 8.89 19.83 12.01
N LEU A 456 7.97 19.04 11.45
CA LEU A 456 8.29 18.12 10.35
C LEU A 456 8.22 18.76 8.95
N THR A 457 8.04 20.08 8.80
CA THR A 457 7.84 20.70 7.47
C THR A 457 9.06 20.48 6.56
N GLY A 458 8.88 19.72 5.47
CA GLY A 458 9.95 19.43 4.52
C GLY A 458 10.89 18.29 4.94
N VAL A 459 10.66 17.64 6.09
CA VAL A 459 11.24 16.32 6.42
C VAL A 459 10.79 15.34 5.33
N ARG A 460 11.67 14.40 4.96
CA ARG A 460 11.37 13.36 3.97
C ARG A 460 11.45 11.98 4.56
N ALA A 461 10.79 11.02 3.93
CA ALA A 461 10.90 9.62 4.28
C ALA A 461 10.88 8.73 3.04
N THR A 462 11.55 7.58 3.10
CA THR A 462 11.60 6.60 1.99
C THR A 462 10.83 5.35 2.36
N GLN A 463 9.82 5.00 1.57
CA GLN A 463 9.04 3.77 1.71
C GLN A 463 9.45 2.75 0.66
N ALA A 464 9.79 1.53 1.08
CA ALA A 464 9.81 0.38 0.17
C ALA A 464 8.37 -0.03 -0.15
N GLY A 465 8.02 -0.15 -1.43
CA GLY A 465 6.66 -0.49 -1.87
C GLY A 465 5.89 0.66 -2.53
N ALA A 466 4.73 0.31 -3.07
CA ALA A 466 3.98 1.16 -4.00
C ALA A 466 3.21 2.31 -3.32
N GLU A 467 2.94 3.38 -4.10
CA GLU A 467 1.84 4.29 -3.75
C GLU A 467 0.51 3.59 -4.03
N VAL A 468 -0.42 3.67 -3.08
CA VAL A 468 -1.72 3.01 -3.19
C VAL A 468 -2.70 3.90 -3.96
N GLU A 469 -2.90 3.62 -5.25
CA GLU A 469 -3.87 4.34 -6.08
C GLU A 469 -5.26 4.40 -5.45
N ALA A 470 -5.95 5.54 -5.59
CA ALA A 470 -7.29 5.75 -5.02
C ALA A 470 -8.31 4.67 -5.42
N ALA A 471 -8.25 4.17 -6.67
CA ALA A 471 -9.12 3.09 -7.14
C ALA A 471 -8.87 1.75 -6.42
N PHE A 472 -7.63 1.48 -6.00
CA PHE A 472 -7.31 0.31 -5.18
C PHE A 472 -7.65 0.54 -3.70
N GLN A 473 -7.44 1.75 -3.17
CA GLN A 473 -7.93 2.13 -1.84
C GLN A 473 -9.45 1.90 -1.70
N ASP A 474 -10.24 2.21 -2.73
CA ASP A 474 -11.70 1.99 -2.72
C ASP A 474 -12.08 0.50 -2.77
N ARG A 475 -11.32 -0.35 -3.47
CA ARG A 475 -11.47 -1.82 -3.38
C ARG A 475 -11.14 -2.33 -1.97
N LEU A 476 -10.08 -1.80 -1.33
CA LEU A 476 -9.74 -2.14 0.05
C LEU A 476 -10.82 -1.67 1.05
N ARG A 477 -11.40 -0.47 0.84
CA ARG A 477 -12.56 0.04 1.62
C ARG A 477 -13.82 -0.82 1.45
N ALA A 478 -13.97 -1.53 0.33
CA ALA A 478 -15.08 -2.47 0.13
C ALA A 478 -14.98 -3.74 1.01
N VAL A 479 -13.78 -4.12 1.46
CA VAL A 479 -13.56 -5.27 2.37
C VAL A 479 -13.27 -4.88 3.82
N ASP A 480 -12.73 -3.68 4.09
CA ASP A 480 -12.77 -3.03 5.40
C ASP A 480 -13.12 -1.54 5.25
N SER A 481 -14.38 -1.18 5.49
CA SER A 481 -14.87 0.21 5.40
C SER A 481 -14.32 1.15 6.48
N LYS A 482 -13.41 0.66 7.33
CA LYS A 482 -12.62 1.43 8.31
C LYS A 482 -11.14 1.50 7.93
N ALA A 483 -10.77 1.10 6.71
CA ALA A 483 -9.45 1.33 6.13
C ALA A 483 -9.21 2.83 5.89
N THR A 484 -8.29 3.40 6.68
CA THR A 484 -7.82 4.79 6.60
C THR A 484 -6.33 4.89 6.27
N ASP A 485 -5.64 3.76 6.35
CA ASP A 485 -4.26 3.50 5.93
C ASP A 485 -4.29 2.23 5.06
N PHE A 486 -3.36 2.16 4.12
CA PHE A 486 -3.25 1.16 3.07
C PHE A 486 -1.80 0.69 2.87
N THR A 487 -0.87 1.10 3.73
CA THR A 487 0.56 0.81 3.60
C THR A 487 0.81 -0.71 3.62
N TYR A 488 1.58 -1.21 2.64
CA TYR A 488 1.77 -2.64 2.36
C TYR A 488 0.50 -3.46 2.04
N ALA A 489 -0.65 -2.83 1.74
CA ALA A 489 -1.85 -3.54 1.29
C ALA A 489 -1.78 -4.05 -0.18
N PRO A 490 -1.19 -3.32 -1.16
CA PRO A 490 -0.92 -3.87 -2.50
C PRO A 490 -0.06 -5.12 -2.43
N GLU A 491 1.03 -5.07 -1.68
CA GLU A 491 1.99 -6.14 -1.47
C GLU A 491 1.33 -7.37 -0.84
N ALA A 492 0.50 -7.19 0.21
CA ALA A 492 -0.22 -8.29 0.86
C ALA A 492 -1.33 -8.90 -0.02
N TYR A 493 -1.91 -8.10 -0.92
CA TYR A 493 -2.80 -8.58 -1.97
C TYR A 493 -2.02 -9.40 -3.01
N ASP A 494 -0.91 -8.89 -3.54
CA ASP A 494 -0.17 -9.54 -4.62
C ASP A 494 0.54 -10.81 -4.18
N ALA A 495 1.09 -10.87 -2.96
CA ALA A 495 1.56 -12.12 -2.36
C ALA A 495 0.47 -13.22 -2.39
N THR A 496 -0.78 -12.83 -2.15
CA THR A 496 -1.94 -13.74 -2.18
C THR A 496 -2.34 -14.11 -3.61
N ILE A 497 -2.22 -13.20 -4.58
CA ILE A 497 -2.49 -13.48 -5.99
C ILE A 497 -1.41 -14.39 -6.61
N VAL A 498 -0.12 -14.14 -6.35
CA VAL A 498 0.98 -14.98 -6.86
C VAL A 498 0.88 -16.40 -6.31
N ALA A 499 0.62 -16.57 -5.01
CA ALA A 499 0.37 -17.89 -4.43
C ALA A 499 -0.77 -18.64 -5.14
N ALA A 500 -1.86 -17.95 -5.51
CA ALA A 500 -2.97 -18.54 -6.25
C ALA A 500 -2.64 -18.82 -7.73
N LEU A 501 -1.84 -17.98 -8.39
CA LEU A 501 -1.41 -18.20 -9.78
C LEU A 501 -0.38 -19.33 -9.89
N ALA A 502 0.57 -19.42 -8.95
CA ALA A 502 1.55 -20.49 -8.88
C ALA A 502 0.86 -21.86 -8.73
N ALA A 503 -0.20 -21.96 -7.92
CA ALA A 503 -1.01 -23.18 -7.81
C ALA A 503 -1.68 -23.55 -9.15
N VAL A 504 -2.30 -22.58 -9.83
CA VAL A 504 -2.95 -22.80 -11.13
C VAL A 504 -1.94 -23.23 -12.20
N ALA A 505 -0.73 -22.65 -12.21
CA ALA A 505 0.33 -22.99 -13.15
C ALA A 505 0.97 -24.37 -12.87
N ALA A 506 1.28 -24.68 -11.60
CA ALA A 506 1.85 -25.97 -11.18
C ALA A 506 0.87 -27.16 -11.26
N GLY A 507 -0.42 -26.87 -11.44
CA GLY A 507 -1.51 -27.85 -11.51
C GLY A 507 -1.80 -28.56 -10.17
N ARG A 508 -1.34 -28.00 -9.05
CA ARG A 508 -1.36 -28.61 -7.72
C ARG A 508 -1.17 -27.59 -6.60
N ASP A 509 -1.40 -27.98 -5.35
CA ASP A 509 -1.23 -27.09 -4.18
C ASP A 509 -0.12 -27.46 -3.18
N GLU A 510 0.72 -28.49 -3.43
CA GLU A 510 1.83 -28.76 -2.50
C GLU A 510 2.85 -27.59 -2.46
N PRO A 511 3.29 -27.12 -1.28
CA PRO A 511 4.08 -25.88 -1.16
C PRO A 511 5.40 -25.88 -1.93
N GLU A 512 6.08 -27.03 -2.00
CA GLU A 512 7.32 -27.22 -2.77
C GLU A 512 7.12 -26.99 -4.28
N ALA A 513 5.91 -27.20 -4.80
CA ALA A 513 5.56 -26.89 -6.18
C ALA A 513 5.13 -25.43 -6.35
N LEU A 514 4.42 -24.85 -5.37
CA LEU A 514 4.10 -23.42 -5.36
C LEU A 514 5.37 -22.58 -5.41
N ALA A 515 6.35 -22.88 -4.56
CA ALA A 515 7.65 -22.22 -4.47
C ALA A 515 8.35 -22.12 -5.83
N ARG A 516 8.60 -23.26 -6.49
CA ARG A 516 9.26 -23.32 -7.80
C ARG A 516 8.58 -22.45 -8.87
N THR A 517 7.26 -22.34 -8.81
CA THR A 517 6.46 -21.68 -9.84
C THR A 517 6.12 -20.22 -9.50
N MET A 518 6.48 -19.69 -8.32
CA MET A 518 6.25 -18.26 -8.00
C MET A 518 7.07 -17.33 -8.90
N ALA A 519 8.32 -17.68 -9.21
CA ALA A 519 9.12 -16.96 -10.20
C ALA A 519 8.50 -17.06 -11.61
N GLU A 520 8.17 -18.28 -12.05
CA GLU A 520 7.64 -18.58 -13.39
C GLU A 520 6.35 -17.80 -13.74
N VAL A 521 5.55 -17.37 -12.75
CA VAL A 521 4.32 -16.58 -12.98
C VAL A 521 4.49 -15.06 -12.86
N THR A 522 5.70 -14.55 -12.60
CA THR A 522 5.97 -13.11 -12.37
C THR A 522 7.01 -12.51 -13.32
N ARG A 523 7.52 -13.26 -14.31
CA ARG A 523 8.45 -12.79 -15.33
C ARG A 523 8.38 -13.60 -16.63
N ASP A 524 9.04 -13.10 -17.67
CA ASP A 524 9.27 -13.72 -19.00
C ASP A 524 8.03 -14.08 -19.86
N GLY A 525 6.84 -14.25 -19.28
CA GLY A 525 5.60 -14.62 -19.97
C GLY A 525 4.77 -13.45 -20.53
N GLN A 526 3.49 -13.71 -20.82
CA GLN A 526 2.57 -12.66 -21.29
C GLN A 526 2.07 -11.80 -20.12
N ARG A 527 2.35 -10.48 -20.15
CA ARG A 527 1.85 -9.52 -19.13
C ARG A 527 0.34 -9.60 -18.92
N CYS A 528 -0.06 -9.71 -17.66
CA CYS A 528 -1.45 -9.77 -17.25
C CYS A 528 -1.65 -9.15 -15.85
N THR A 529 -2.80 -8.53 -15.62
CA THR A 529 -3.14 -7.87 -14.35
C THR A 529 -4.37 -8.52 -13.70
N GLY A 530 -4.26 -8.83 -12.41
CA GLY A 530 -5.27 -9.53 -11.60
C GLY A 530 -5.49 -11.01 -11.96
N PHE A 531 -5.78 -11.82 -10.93
CA PHE A 531 -6.03 -13.27 -11.07
C PHE A 531 -7.00 -13.67 -12.21
N PRO A 532 -8.15 -13.00 -12.43
CA PRO A 532 -9.09 -13.41 -13.47
C PRO A 532 -8.54 -13.26 -14.90
N ALA A 533 -7.56 -12.41 -15.16
CA ALA A 533 -6.90 -12.33 -16.47
C ALA A 533 -5.86 -13.44 -16.61
N CYS A 534 -4.93 -13.49 -15.65
CA CYS A 534 -3.79 -14.40 -15.65
C CYS A 534 -4.20 -15.89 -15.61
N ALA A 535 -5.16 -16.27 -14.76
CA ALA A 535 -5.65 -17.65 -14.69
C ALA A 535 -6.30 -18.13 -16.00
N ARG A 536 -6.81 -17.23 -16.86
CA ARG A 536 -7.33 -17.58 -18.20
C ARG A 536 -6.22 -17.81 -19.23
N LEU A 537 -5.06 -17.14 -19.09
CA LEU A 537 -3.89 -17.38 -19.93
C LEU A 537 -3.26 -18.73 -19.58
N LEU A 538 -3.04 -18.99 -18.29
CA LEU A 538 -2.60 -20.30 -17.78
C LEU A 538 -3.54 -21.43 -18.23
N ALA A 539 -4.87 -21.26 -18.08
CA ALA A 539 -5.86 -22.24 -18.52
C ALA A 539 -5.93 -22.42 -20.06
N SER A 540 -5.28 -21.55 -20.84
CA SER A 540 -5.11 -21.71 -22.30
C SER A 540 -3.78 -22.37 -22.69
N GLY A 541 -2.92 -22.68 -21.72
CA GLY A 541 -1.59 -23.26 -21.94
C GLY A 541 -0.54 -22.23 -22.38
N GLY A 542 -0.63 -21.00 -21.88
CA GLY A 542 0.35 -19.93 -22.13
C GLY A 542 0.92 -19.37 -20.83
N ASP A 543 2.20 -19.00 -20.89
CA ASP A 543 2.99 -18.47 -19.77
C ASP A 543 2.60 -17.01 -19.46
N ILE A 544 2.80 -16.57 -18.21
CA ILE A 544 2.34 -15.25 -17.73
C ILE A 544 3.44 -14.45 -17.03
N ASP A 545 3.34 -13.13 -17.17
CA ASP A 545 4.08 -12.14 -16.39
C ASP A 545 3.05 -11.39 -15.53
N TYR A 546 2.94 -11.73 -14.24
CA TYR A 546 1.99 -11.10 -13.33
C TYR A 546 2.44 -9.70 -12.92
N ASP A 547 1.75 -8.72 -13.49
CA ASP A 547 1.93 -7.29 -13.25
C ASP A 547 0.99 -6.87 -12.09
N GLY A 548 1.58 -6.66 -10.91
CA GLY A 548 0.87 -6.47 -9.64
C GLY A 548 0.32 -5.07 -9.43
N VAL A 549 -0.50 -4.91 -8.38
CA VAL A 549 -0.89 -3.59 -7.85
C VAL A 549 0.21 -2.97 -6.98
N SER A 550 1.19 -3.74 -6.50
CA SER A 550 2.48 -3.23 -5.98
C SER A 550 3.49 -2.90 -7.10
N GLY A 551 3.12 -3.10 -8.37
CA GLY A 551 3.98 -2.94 -9.54
C GLY A 551 4.53 -4.28 -10.08
N PRO A 552 5.53 -4.25 -10.98
CA PRO A 552 6.19 -5.45 -11.49
C PRO A 552 6.92 -6.18 -10.36
N ILE A 553 6.70 -7.49 -10.24
CA ILE A 553 7.26 -8.29 -9.13
C ILE A 553 8.59 -8.95 -9.56
N ASP A 554 8.62 -9.57 -10.73
CA ASP A 554 9.84 -10.05 -11.39
C ASP A 554 10.72 -10.90 -10.45
N PHE A 555 10.15 -11.94 -9.82
CA PHE A 555 10.83 -12.65 -8.74
C PHE A 555 12.16 -13.27 -9.22
N THR A 556 13.22 -12.90 -8.50
CA THR A 556 14.53 -13.52 -8.59
C THR A 556 14.48 -14.97 -8.11
N ASP A 557 15.49 -15.76 -8.47
CA ASP A 557 15.64 -17.16 -8.03
C ASP A 557 15.91 -17.30 -6.51
N LYS A 558 15.95 -16.17 -5.78
CA LYS A 558 16.07 -16.07 -4.30
C LYS A 558 14.79 -15.62 -3.60
N GLY A 559 13.67 -15.46 -4.33
CA GLY A 559 12.40 -14.99 -3.76
C GLY A 559 12.35 -13.48 -3.42
N ASP A 560 13.37 -12.72 -3.80
CA ASP A 560 13.38 -11.25 -3.78
C ASP A 560 12.71 -10.69 -5.05
N PRO A 561 12.00 -9.54 -4.96
CA PRO A 561 11.42 -8.90 -6.13
C PRO A 561 12.53 -8.24 -6.97
N GLY A 562 12.66 -8.63 -8.23
CA GLY A 562 13.71 -8.13 -9.13
C GLY A 562 13.54 -6.65 -9.48
N LYS A 563 12.34 -6.10 -9.31
CA LYS A 563 12.06 -4.67 -9.39
C LYS A 563 11.14 -4.27 -8.24
N ALA A 564 11.40 -3.11 -7.63
CA ALA A 564 10.53 -2.59 -6.58
C ALA A 564 10.58 -1.04 -6.50
N PRO A 565 9.44 -0.36 -6.35
CA PRO A 565 9.41 1.09 -6.16
C PRO A 565 9.89 1.46 -4.75
N ILE A 566 10.70 2.52 -4.66
CA ILE A 566 10.93 3.29 -3.44
C ILE A 566 10.17 4.61 -3.58
N THR A 567 9.07 4.75 -2.82
CA THR A 567 8.30 6.00 -2.80
C THR A 567 8.89 6.96 -1.78
N VAL A 568 9.28 8.16 -2.23
CA VAL A 568 9.73 9.24 -1.37
C VAL A 568 8.53 10.07 -0.93
N PHE A 569 8.30 10.15 0.37
CA PHE A 569 7.30 11.01 1.00
C PHE A 569 7.96 12.30 1.52
N GLN A 570 7.15 13.37 1.62
CA GLN A 570 7.54 14.61 2.29
C GLN A 570 6.44 15.08 3.25
N TYR A 571 6.82 15.52 4.44
CA TYR A 571 5.90 15.96 5.49
C TYR A 571 5.53 17.44 5.34
N ALA A 572 4.23 17.73 5.49
CA ALA A 572 3.66 19.06 5.51
C ALA A 572 3.67 19.69 6.92
N ALA A 573 3.23 20.95 7.02
CA ALA A 573 3.21 21.69 8.29
C ALA A 573 2.17 21.19 9.30
N ASP A 574 1.13 20.47 8.86
CA ASP A 574 0.20 19.73 9.73
C ASP A 574 0.67 18.29 10.05
N HIS A 575 1.90 17.96 9.60
CA HIS A 575 2.54 16.64 9.66
C HIS A 575 1.88 15.56 8.81
N THR A 576 0.99 15.89 7.86
CA THR A 576 0.61 14.89 6.83
C THR A 576 1.81 14.57 5.95
N ALA A 577 2.06 13.28 5.69
CA ALA A 577 3.04 12.83 4.71
C ALA A 577 2.35 12.60 3.36
N THR A 578 2.91 13.12 2.28
CA THR A 578 2.42 12.89 0.91
C THR A 578 3.55 12.41 0.01
N ALA A 579 3.25 11.60 -1.00
CA ALA A 579 4.22 11.24 -2.04
C ALA A 579 4.82 12.51 -2.68
N PHE A 580 6.11 12.44 -3.00
CA PHE A 580 6.93 13.54 -3.50
C PHE A 580 7.72 13.13 -4.76
N SER A 581 8.30 11.94 -4.78
CA SER A 581 8.82 11.27 -5.97
C SER A 581 8.77 9.75 -5.80
N HIS A 582 9.00 9.01 -6.87
CA HIS A 582 9.14 7.55 -6.85
C HIS A 582 10.39 7.19 -7.65
N GLU A 583 11.28 6.43 -7.04
CA GLU A 583 12.45 5.87 -7.71
C GLU A 583 12.19 4.37 -7.91
N LEU A 584 12.38 3.85 -9.13
CA LEU A 584 12.28 2.40 -9.36
C LEU A 584 13.65 1.77 -9.14
N GLY A 585 13.75 0.90 -8.14
CA GLY A 585 14.91 0.05 -7.96
C GLY A 585 14.86 -1.19 -8.83
N GLU A 586 15.96 -1.50 -9.49
CA GLU A 586 16.21 -2.82 -10.07
C GLU A 586 17.19 -3.57 -9.15
N PHE A 587 16.83 -4.78 -8.73
CA PHE A 587 17.71 -5.68 -7.99
C PHE A 587 18.47 -6.56 -9.00
N PRO A 588 19.78 -6.79 -8.86
CA PRO A 588 20.49 -7.73 -9.71
C PRO A 588 20.00 -9.16 -9.42
N ALA A 589 19.73 -9.91 -10.50
CA ALA A 589 19.38 -11.33 -10.45
C ALA A 589 20.56 -12.22 -10.01
#